data_AF-A0AAP1E5L1-F1
#
_entry.id   AF-A0AAP1E5L1-F1
#
_cell.length_a   1.000
_cell.length_b   1.000
_cell.length_c   1.000
_cell.angle_alpha   90.00
_cell.angle_beta   90.00
_cell.angle_gamma   90.00
#
_symmetry.space_group_name_H-M   'P 1'
#
loop_
_entity.id
_entity.type
_entity.pdbx_description
1 polymer ?
#
loop_
_entity_poly.entity_id
_entity_poly.type
_entity_poly.pdbx_seq_one_letter_code
_entity_poly.pdbx_strand_id
1 'polypeptide(L)'
;MIKRRVSEFQFDIISENTKVGIQEAKLKGKNTGRLRKPDHNVRRAMEMYQSKKYTIQQITKETGISKTTLYRYLDNWNDFE
;
A
#
# COMPACT_ATOMS: atom_id res chain seq x y z
N MET A 1 10.14 -7.30 41.14
CA MET A 1 9.04 -8.08 40.53
C MET A 1 7.80 -7.23 40.24
N ILE A 2 7.25 -6.48 41.21
CA ILE A 2 6.04 -5.66 41.04
C ILE A 2 6.21 -4.57 39.97
N LYS A 3 7.33 -3.82 39.96
CA LYS A 3 7.61 -2.78 38.96
C LYS A 3 7.49 -3.28 37.52
N ARG A 4 8.02 -4.49 37.24
CA ARG A 4 7.95 -5.09 35.90
C ARG A 4 6.51 -5.35 35.46
N ARG A 5 5.72 -5.97 36.34
CA ARG A 5 4.29 -6.25 36.09
C ARG A 5 3.49 -4.98 35.82
N VAL A 6 3.78 -3.90 36.55
CA VAL A 6 3.13 -2.60 36.33
C VAL A 6 3.51 -2.02 34.97
N SER A 7 4.78 -2.11 34.57
CA SER A 7 5.22 -1.66 33.25
C SER A 7 4.64 -2.48 32.10
N GLU A 8 4.56 -3.80 32.24
CA GLU A 8 3.93 -4.71 31.27
C GLU A 8 2.45 -4.35 31.09
N PHE A 9 1.72 -4.19 32.19
CA PHE A 9 0.31 -3.80 32.15
C PHE A 9 0.08 -2.42 31.50
N GLN A 10 0.95 -1.44 31.78
CA GLN A 10 0.88 -0.13 31.13
C GLN A 10 1.11 -0.22 29.62
N PHE A 11 2.04 -1.07 29.18
CA PHE A 11 2.28 -1.30 27.76
C PHE A 11 1.06 -1.92 27.07
N ASP A 12 0.43 -2.91 27.71
CA ASP A 12 -0.78 -3.55 27.18
C ASP A 12 -1.93 -2.54 27.01
N ILE A 13 -2.13 -1.64 27.98
CA ILE A 13 -3.12 -0.57 27.88
C ILE A 13 -2.82 0.35 26.68
N ILE A 14 -1.56 0.77 26.50
CA ILE A 14 -1.16 1.65 25.39
C ILE A 14 -1.38 0.96 24.04
N SER A 15 -1.02 -0.32 23.95
CA SER A 15 -1.23 -1.15 22.77
C SER A 15 -2.72 -1.23 22.42
N GLU A 16 -3.57 -1.49 23.40
CA GLU A 16 -5.01 -1.62 23.18
C GLU A 16 -5.66 -0.30 22.74
N ASN A 17 -5.31 0.81 23.39
CA ASN A 17 -5.77 2.14 22.98
C ASN A 17 -5.38 2.48 21.54
N THR A 18 -4.18 2.08 21.12
CA THR A 18 -3.72 2.29 19.74
C THR A 18 -4.56 1.47 18.75
N LYS A 19 -4.89 0.22 19.08
CA LYS A 19 -5.75 -0.63 18.23
C LYS A 19 -7.14 -0.04 18.10
N VAL A 20 -7.75 0.40 19.20
CA VAL A 20 -9.07 1.05 19.21
C VAL A 20 -9.06 2.30 18.33
N GLY A 21 -8.05 3.18 18.48
CA GLY A 21 -7.93 4.37 17.63
C GLY A 21 -7.77 4.05 16.13
N ILE A 22 -7.02 3.01 15.79
CA ILE A 22 -6.91 2.53 14.39
C ILE A 22 -8.26 2.01 13.89
N GLN A 23 -9.00 1.26 14.71
CA GLN A 23 -10.33 0.76 14.34
C GLN A 23 -11.32 1.90 14.11
N GLU A 24 -11.37 2.89 14.98
CA GLU A 24 -12.20 4.09 14.80
C GLU A 24 -11.84 4.86 13.52
N ALA A 25 -10.54 5.00 13.23
CA ALA A 25 -10.09 5.64 12.00
C ALA A 25 -10.54 4.86 10.75
N LYS A 26 -10.47 3.53 10.79
CA LYS A 26 -10.98 2.66 9.72
C LYS A 26 -12.49 2.81 9.53
N LEU A 27 -13.28 2.86 10.61
CA LEU A 27 -14.73 3.09 10.55
C LEU A 27 -15.07 4.44 9.92
N LYS A 28 -14.23 5.46 10.15
CA LYS A 28 -14.32 6.79 9.50
C LYS A 28 -13.83 6.80 8.04
N GLY A 29 -13.49 5.65 7.46
CA GLY A 29 -13.02 5.53 6.09
C GLY A 29 -11.57 5.96 5.84
N LYS A 30 -10.77 6.17 6.91
CA LYS A 30 -9.34 6.45 6.74
C LYS A 30 -8.59 5.15 6.48
N ASN A 31 -7.99 5.05 5.31
CA ASN A 31 -7.10 3.94 4.98
C ASN A 31 -5.79 4.08 5.76
N THR A 32 -5.57 3.16 6.71
CA THR A 32 -4.28 3.04 7.42
C THR A 32 -3.25 2.30 6.55
N GLY A 33 -1.96 2.54 6.82
CA GLY A 33 -0.84 1.95 6.07
C GLY A 33 -0.29 2.84 4.95
N ARG A 34 0.62 2.29 4.15
CA ARG A 34 1.28 3.04 3.07
C ARG A 34 0.26 3.35 1.97
N LEU A 35 0.09 4.64 1.68
CA LEU A 35 -0.72 5.09 0.54
C LEU A 35 -0.23 4.42 -0.74
N ARG A 36 -1.18 3.91 -1.54
CA ARG A 36 -0.89 3.38 -2.86
C ARG A 36 -0.45 4.51 -3.79
N LYS A 37 0.32 4.16 -4.83
CA LYS A 37 0.64 5.13 -5.88
C LYS A 37 -0.66 5.59 -6.55
N PRO A 38 -0.73 6.83 -7.05
CA PRO A 38 -1.94 7.34 -7.69
C PRO A 38 -2.37 6.46 -8.86
N ASP A 39 -3.67 6.18 -8.94
CA ASP A 39 -4.23 5.26 -9.95
C ASP A 39 -4.01 5.77 -11.40
N HIS A 40 -3.94 7.09 -11.60
CA HIS A 40 -3.71 7.66 -12.93
C HIS A 40 -2.34 7.25 -13.52
N ASN A 41 -1.30 7.19 -12.69
CA ASN A 41 0.04 6.79 -13.12
C ASN A 41 0.09 5.30 -13.45
N VAL A 42 -0.65 4.49 -12.69
CA VAL A 42 -0.77 3.06 -12.97
C VAL A 42 -1.50 2.83 -14.28
N ARG A 43 -2.62 3.52 -14.52
CA ARG A 43 -3.39 3.42 -15.77
C ARG A 43 -2.57 3.82 -16.99
N ARG A 44 -1.89 4.97 -16.91
CA ARG A 44 -0.98 5.44 -17.96
C ARG A 44 0.16 4.46 -18.22
N ALA A 45 0.73 3.85 -17.17
CA ALA A 45 1.79 2.85 -17.32
C ALA A 45 1.28 1.58 -18.04
N MET A 46 0.05 1.14 -17.74
CA MET A 46 -0.58 0.00 -18.41
C MET A 46 -0.86 0.30 -19.89
N GLU A 47 -1.40 1.48 -20.21
CA GLU A 47 -1.64 1.92 -21.60
C GLU A 47 -0.34 1.97 -22.41
N MET A 48 0.72 2.57 -21.83
CA MET A 48 2.04 2.61 -22.47
C MET A 48 2.61 1.21 -22.68
N TYR A 49 2.42 0.29 -21.74
CA TYR A 49 2.85 -1.10 -21.87
C TYR A 49 2.07 -1.85 -22.97
N GLN A 50 0.73 -1.73 -22.99
CA GLN A 50 -0.13 -2.35 -24.00
C GLN A 50 0.15 -1.83 -25.41
N SER A 51 0.55 -0.56 -25.55
CA SER A 51 0.93 0.01 -26.84
C SER A 51 2.14 -0.69 -27.49
N LYS A 52 2.97 -1.40 -26.70
CA LYS A 52 4.23 -2.06 -27.10
C LYS A 52 5.26 -1.15 -27.79
N LYS A 53 5.07 0.17 -27.73
CA LYS A 53 5.95 1.18 -28.36
C LYS A 53 7.07 1.67 -27.45
N TYR A 54 6.95 1.46 -26.14
CA TYR A 54 7.87 2.01 -25.14
C TYR A 54 8.61 0.90 -24.40
N THR A 55 9.86 1.17 -24.03
CA THR A 55 10.61 0.25 -23.18
C THR A 55 10.19 0.38 -21.72
N ILE A 56 10.41 -0.67 -20.92
CA ILE A 56 10.09 -0.65 -19.48
C ILE A 56 10.79 0.50 -18.74
N GLN A 57 12.01 0.86 -19.15
CA GLN A 57 12.75 1.98 -18.58
C GLN A 57 12.08 3.32 -18.87
N GLN A 58 11.60 3.52 -20.10
CA GLN A 58 10.86 4.73 -20.49
C GLN A 58 9.54 4.84 -19.74
N ILE A 59 8.78 3.73 -19.61
CA ILE A 59 7.53 3.69 -18.86
C ILE A 59 7.77 4.03 -17.38
N THR A 60 8.81 3.47 -16.77
CA THR A 60 9.18 3.74 -15.38
C THR A 60 9.56 5.21 -15.16
N LYS A 61 10.30 5.80 -16.11
CA LYS A 61 10.74 7.20 -16.04
C LYS A 61 9.56 8.18 -16.20
N GLU A 62 8.64 7.89 -17.11
CA GLU A 62 7.50 8.76 -17.42
C GLU A 62 6.41 8.71 -16.34
N THR A 63 6.11 7.51 -15.83
CA THR A 63 4.97 7.30 -14.90
C THR A 63 5.39 7.24 -13.44
N GLY A 64 6.69 7.13 -13.16
CA GLY A 64 7.22 6.90 -11.81
C GLY A 64 6.82 5.54 -11.21
N ILE A 65 6.20 4.63 -11.97
CA ILE A 65 5.84 3.28 -11.55
C ILE A 65 7.05 2.35 -11.75
N SER A 66 7.47 1.63 -10.72
CA SER A 66 8.59 0.68 -10.86
C SER A 66 8.19 -0.51 -11.72
N LYS A 67 9.16 -1.12 -12.40
CA LYS A 67 8.99 -2.40 -13.13
C LYS A 67 8.23 -3.45 -12.31
N THR A 68 8.60 -3.63 -11.04
CA THR A 68 7.94 -4.56 -10.12
C THR A 68 6.49 -4.21 -9.86
N THR A 69 6.17 -2.93 -9.73
CA THR A 69 4.79 -2.47 -9.54
C THR A 69 3.99 -2.69 -10.81
N LEU A 70 4.54 -2.37 -11.98
CA LEU A 70 3.90 -2.57 -13.28
C LEU A 70 3.52 -4.04 -13.50
N TYR A 71 4.45 -4.98 -13.30
CA TYR A 71 4.14 -6.40 -13.47
C TYR A 71 3.12 -6.91 -12.47
N ARG A 72 3.16 -6.48 -11.21
CA ARG A 72 2.14 -6.86 -10.23
C ARG A 72 0.72 -6.44 -10.68
N TYR A 73 0.58 -5.29 -11.33
CA TYR A 73 -0.72 -4.87 -11.86
C TYR A 73 -1.14 -5.64 -13.10
N LEU A 74 -0.18 -6.08 -13.94
CA LEU A 74 -0.45 -6.91 -15.12
C LEU A 74 -0.84 -8.33 -14.74
N ASP A 75 -0.16 -8.93 -13.76
CA ASP A 75 -0.43 -10.28 -13.25
C ASP A 75 -1.86 -10.36 -12.69
N ASN A 76 -2.21 -9.41 -11.81
CA ASN A 76 -3.58 -9.27 -11.30
C ASN A 76 -4.62 -9.06 -12.42
N TRP A 77 -4.26 -8.56 -13.60
CA TRP A 77 -5.21 -8.38 -14.71
C TRP A 77 -5.44 -9.69 -15.46
N ASN A 78 -4.41 -10.52 -15.54
CA ASN A 78 -4.41 -11.81 -16.23
C ASN A 78 -5.14 -12.91 -15.43
N ASP A 79 -5.26 -12.76 -14.10
CA ASP A 79 -6.03 -13.66 -13.23
C ASP A 79 -7.56 -13.59 -13.43
N PHE A 80 -8.06 -12.60 -14.19
CA PHE A 80 -9.48 -12.43 -14.51
C PHE A 80 -9.87 -12.93 -15.91
N GLU A 81 -8.91 -13.48 -16.66
CA GLU A 81 -9.08 -14.07 -18.00
C GLU A 81 -8.99 -15.60 -17.92
#